data_AF-A0A1M5SJ50-F1
#
_entry.id   AF-A0A1M5SJ50-F1
#
_cell.length_a   1.000
_cell.length_b   1.000
_cell.length_c   1.000
_cell.angle_alpha   90.00
_cell.angle_beta   90.00
_cell.angle_gamma   90.00
#
_symmetry.space_group_name_H-M   'P 1'
#
loop_
_entity.id
_entity.type
_entity.pdbx_description
1 polymer ?
#
loop_
_entity_poly.entity_id
_entity_poly.type
_entity_poly.pdbx_seq_one_letter_code
_entity_poly.pdbx_strand_id
1 'polypeptide(L)'
;MAIRKARQGKKSVAKNQTDTYYFDVEKCKFCPFREGCYKSGAKSKSYFVSTKSNEHNEQAKFQETNDFKEKSKERYKIEAKNSELKHRHGYDFSTSLGLVGMEMQGAMAIFSVNLKRILKLMG
;
A
#
# COMPACT_ATOMS: atom_id res chain seq x y z
N MET A 1 33.45 -1.03 2.96
CA MET A 1 32.69 -1.91 3.89
C MET A 1 32.02 -1.05 4.96
N ALA A 2 30.88 -1.45 5.52
CA ALA A 2 30.17 -0.67 6.55
C ALA A 2 30.93 -0.71 7.90
N ILE A 3 30.95 0.41 8.63
CA ILE A 3 31.62 0.49 9.95
C ILE A 3 30.74 -0.12 11.04
N ARG A 4 29.43 0.08 10.95
CA ARG A 4 28.47 -0.36 11.96
C ARG A 4 27.19 -0.84 11.31
N LYS A 5 26.64 -1.92 11.86
CA LYS A 5 25.28 -2.38 11.59
C LYS A 5 24.43 -2.18 12.85
N ALA A 6 23.23 -1.64 12.70
CA ALA A 6 22.24 -1.57 13.77
C ALA A 6 20.87 -2.03 13.24
N ARG A 7 20.19 -2.89 14.00
CA ARG A 7 18.80 -3.26 13.70
C ARG A 7 17.86 -2.26 14.35
N GLN A 8 17.10 -1.56 13.52
CA GLN A 8 16.12 -0.56 13.93
C GLN A 8 14.71 -1.18 13.95
N GLY A 9 13.87 -0.68 14.85
CA GLY A 9 12.48 -1.12 15.02
C GLY A 9 12.27 -2.14 16.15
N LYS A 10 11.07 -2.13 16.74
CA LYS A 10 10.69 -3.02 17.84
C LYS A 10 10.40 -4.44 17.31
N LYS A 11 10.82 -5.46 18.08
CA LYS A 11 10.42 -6.85 17.84
C LYS A 11 8.92 -7.00 18.18
N SER A 12 8.27 -8.02 17.59
CA SER A 12 6.85 -8.37 17.83
C SER A 12 5.83 -7.24 17.62
N VAL A 13 6.14 -6.31 16.72
CA VAL A 13 5.18 -5.31 16.21
C VAL A 13 4.87 -5.68 14.77
N ALA A 14 3.65 -5.45 14.30
CA ALA A 14 3.20 -5.70 12.91
C ALA A 14 3.86 -4.76 11.86
N LYS A 15 5.15 -4.47 12.02
CA LYS A 15 5.97 -3.66 11.12
C LYS A 15 7.32 -4.37 10.92
N ASN A 16 7.79 -4.37 9.67
CA ASN A 16 9.09 -4.94 9.31
C ASN A 16 10.23 -4.21 10.02
N GLN A 17 11.22 -4.96 10.52
CA GLN A 17 12.44 -4.38 11.05
C GLN A 17 13.38 -3.98 9.91
N THR A 18 14.25 -3.00 10.18
CA THR A 18 15.19 -2.46 9.19
C THR A 18 16.61 -2.54 9.71
N ASP A 19 17.48 -3.24 8.98
CA ASP A 19 18.91 -3.23 9.21
C ASP A 19 19.51 -1.95 8.61
N THR A 20 20.11 -1.12 9.46
CA THR A 20 20.78 0.12 9.08
C THR A 20 22.30 -0.09 9.10
N TYR A 21 22.94 0.15 7.98
CA TYR A 21 24.39 0.10 7.80
C TYR A 21 24.94 1.51 7.74
N TYR A 22 25.91 1.82 8.59
CA TYR A 22 26.59 3.12 8.64
C TYR A 22 27.95 3.02 7.97
N PHE A 23 28.27 4.00 7.14
CA PHE A 23 29.49 4.02 6.33
C PHE A 23 30.37 5.22 6.68
N ASP A 24 31.66 5.02 6.46
CA ASP A 24 32.67 6.06 6.62
C ASP A 24 32.56 7.06 5.48
N VAL A 25 32.24 8.30 5.79
CA VAL A 25 32.09 9.36 4.79
C VAL A 25 33.43 9.67 4.13
N GLU A 26 34.55 9.61 4.85
CA GLU A 26 35.86 9.89 4.26
C GLU A 26 36.19 8.86 3.18
N LYS A 27 35.90 7.58 3.43
CA LYS A 27 36.03 6.53 2.42
C LYS A 27 35.05 6.71 1.26
N CYS A 28 33.83 7.21 1.51
CA CYS A 28 32.86 7.48 0.47
C CYS A 28 33.27 8.64 -0.46
N LYS A 29 33.98 9.66 0.04
CA LYS A 29 34.45 10.79 -0.78
C LYS A 29 35.44 10.37 -1.87
N PHE A 30 36.31 9.39 -1.57
CA PHE A 30 37.32 8.86 -2.49
C PHE A 30 36.88 7.58 -3.22
N CYS A 31 35.63 7.16 -3.05
CA CYS A 31 35.12 5.95 -3.68
C CYS A 31 34.95 6.15 -5.21
N PRO A 32 35.45 5.24 -6.06
CA PRO A 32 35.21 5.29 -7.51
C PRO A 32 33.72 5.28 -7.88
N PHE A 33 32.89 4.62 -7.07
CA PHE A 33 31.43 4.52 -7.26
C PHE A 33 30.65 5.56 -6.43
N ARG A 34 31.26 6.71 -6.11
CA ARG A 34 30.61 7.75 -5.30
C ARG A 34 29.43 8.41 -6.03
N GLU A 35 29.45 8.44 -7.35
CA GLU A 35 28.40 9.02 -8.16
C GLU A 35 27.09 8.22 -7.99
N GLY A 36 26.01 8.90 -7.61
CA GLY A 36 24.72 8.28 -7.27
C GLY A 36 24.65 7.62 -5.87
N CYS A 37 25.79 7.27 -5.26
CA CYS A 37 25.83 6.68 -3.92
C CYS A 37 26.02 7.74 -2.82
N TYR A 38 26.98 8.65 -2.96
CA TYR A 38 27.31 9.66 -1.95
C TYR A 38 26.94 11.06 -2.45
N LYS A 39 26.17 11.80 -1.64
CA LYS A 39 25.87 13.21 -1.92
C LYS A 39 27.03 14.06 -1.42
N SER A 40 27.66 14.83 -2.31
CA SER A 40 28.74 15.75 -1.98
C SER A 40 28.34 16.68 -0.83
N GLY A 41 29.18 16.74 0.22
CA GLY A 41 28.94 17.53 1.44
C GLY A 41 28.10 16.84 2.52
N ALA A 42 27.65 15.59 2.33
CA ALA A 42 26.90 14.87 3.34
C ALA A 42 27.79 14.50 4.55
N LYS A 43 27.32 14.82 5.76
CA LYS A 43 28.02 14.53 7.03
C LYS A 43 27.96 13.05 7.46
N SER A 44 27.03 12.29 6.90
CA SER A 44 26.81 10.88 7.24
C SER A 44 26.33 10.10 6.02
N LYS A 45 26.69 8.81 5.95
CA LYS A 45 26.16 7.89 4.94
C LYS A 45 25.60 6.65 5.65
N SER A 46 24.33 6.37 5.41
CA SER A 46 23.68 5.13 5.84
C SER A 46 22.94 4.45 4.70
N TYR A 47 22.76 3.15 4.81
CA TYR A 47 21.94 2.33 3.92
C TYR A 47 20.99 1.47 4.74
N PHE A 48 19.74 1.40 4.31
CA PHE A 48 18.68 0.70 5.02
C PHE A 48 18.25 -0.52 4.23
N VAL A 49 18.23 -1.69 4.88
CA VAL A 49 17.71 -2.93 4.31
C VAL A 49 16.55 -3.38 5.18
N SER A 50 15.34 -3.31 4.65
CA SER A 50 14.15 -3.82 5.33
C SER A 50 14.06 -5.33 5.15
N THR A 51 14.00 -6.06 6.26
CA THR A 51 13.71 -7.49 6.23
C THR A 51 12.19 -7.64 6.14
N LYS A 52 11.68 -7.98 4.95
CA LYS A 52 10.25 -8.21 4.74
C LYS A 52 9.80 -9.47 5.49
N SER A 53 8.62 -9.39 6.12
CA SER A 53 7.96 -10.54 6.70
C SER A 53 7.60 -11.59 5.63
N ASN A 54 7.35 -12.82 6.07
CA ASN A 54 6.96 -13.90 5.16
C ASN A 54 5.65 -13.56 4.43
N GLU A 55 4.69 -12.97 5.13
CA GLU A 55 3.40 -12.56 4.58
C GLU A 55 3.58 -11.53 3.46
N HIS A 56 4.47 -10.55 3.63
CA HIS A 56 4.76 -9.58 2.57
C HIS A 56 5.45 -10.20 1.35
N ASN A 57 6.30 -11.20 1.56
CA ASN A 57 6.93 -11.92 0.46
C ASN A 57 5.91 -12.80 -0.28
N GLU A 58 5.00 -13.46 0.43
CA GLU A 58 3.89 -14.22 -0.16
C GLU A 58 2.93 -13.33 -0.93
N GLN A 59 2.56 -12.18 -0.39
CA GLN A 59 1.76 -11.18 -1.09
C GLN A 59 2.43 -10.70 -2.38
N ALA A 60 3.75 -10.42 -2.35
CA ALA A 60 4.49 -10.01 -3.53
C ALA A 60 4.49 -11.11 -4.60
N LYS A 61 4.75 -12.37 -4.21
CA LYS A 61 4.67 -13.52 -5.12
C LYS A 61 3.27 -13.70 -5.70
N PHE A 62 2.23 -13.54 -4.88
CA PHE A 62 0.85 -13.63 -5.34
C PHE A 62 0.52 -12.54 -6.37
N GLN A 63 0.99 -11.31 -6.16
CA GLN A 63 0.78 -10.22 -7.12
C GLN A 63 1.47 -10.45 -8.47
N GLU A 64 2.52 -11.27 -8.51
CA GLU A 64 3.19 -11.65 -9.75
C GLU A 64 2.45 -12.73 -10.55
N THR A 65 1.50 -13.44 -9.94
CA THR A 65 0.71 -14.48 -10.61
C THR A 65 -0.14 -13.92 -11.76
N ASN A 66 -0.38 -14.74 -12.78
CA ASN A 66 -1.23 -14.37 -13.91
C ASN A 66 -2.67 -14.11 -13.45
N ASP A 67 -3.20 -14.98 -12.57
CA ASP A 67 -4.54 -14.83 -11.98
C ASP A 67 -4.74 -13.45 -11.33
N PHE A 68 -3.77 -12.98 -10.54
CA PHE A 68 -3.85 -11.66 -9.93
C PHE A 68 -3.79 -10.55 -10.98
N LYS A 69 -2.88 -10.65 -11.95
CA LYS A 69 -2.70 -9.64 -13.01
C LYS A 69 -3.96 -9.53 -13.88
N GLU A 70 -4.60 -10.63 -14.22
CA GLU A 70 -5.84 -10.66 -14.98
C GLU A 70 -6.99 -10.02 -14.20
N LYS A 71 -7.21 -10.44 -12.94
CA LYS A 71 -8.23 -9.83 -12.07
C LYS A 71 -7.98 -8.34 -11.84
N SER A 72 -6.73 -7.92 -11.69
CA SER A 72 -6.34 -6.52 -11.51
C SER A 72 -6.74 -5.64 -12.71
N LYS A 73 -6.66 -6.17 -13.94
CA LYS A 73 -7.12 -5.46 -15.15
C LYS A 73 -8.62 -5.19 -15.12
N GLU A 74 -9.41 -5.95 -14.36
CA GLU A 74 -10.86 -5.76 -14.25
C GLU A 74 -11.26 -4.75 -13.16
N ARG A 75 -10.30 -4.30 -12.34
CA ARG A 75 -10.54 -3.42 -11.18
C ARG A 75 -11.32 -2.15 -11.54
N TYR A 76 -11.07 -1.57 -12.73
CA TYR A 76 -11.77 -0.37 -13.18
C TYR A 76 -13.29 -0.54 -13.24
N LYS A 77 -13.79 -1.75 -13.50
CA LYS A 77 -15.23 -2.07 -13.54
C LYS A 77 -15.89 -1.86 -12.17
N ILE A 78 -15.16 -2.17 -11.10
CA ILE A 78 -15.62 -2.08 -9.71
C ILE A 78 -15.41 -0.67 -9.18
N GLU A 79 -14.25 -0.06 -9.45
CA GLU A 79 -13.92 1.28 -8.95
C GLU A 79 -14.85 2.37 -9.45
N ALA A 80 -15.25 2.31 -10.73
CA ALA A 80 -16.24 3.21 -11.27
C ALA A 80 -17.58 3.11 -10.51
N LYS A 81 -18.00 1.88 -10.16
CA LYS A 81 -19.23 1.65 -9.40
C LYS A 81 -19.12 2.07 -7.94
N ASN A 82 -17.99 1.82 -7.30
CA ASN A 82 -17.76 2.27 -5.93
C ASN A 82 -17.71 3.81 -5.85
N SER A 83 -17.09 4.47 -6.83
CA SER A 83 -17.07 5.93 -6.93
C SER A 83 -18.48 6.50 -7.14
N GLU A 84 -19.28 5.88 -8.01
CA GLU A 84 -20.69 6.24 -8.19
C GLU A 84 -21.48 6.09 -6.88
N LEU A 85 -21.36 4.94 -6.21
CA LEU A 85 -22.02 4.66 -4.94
C LEU A 85 -21.64 5.69 -3.87
N LYS A 86 -20.35 5.98 -3.76
CA LYS A 86 -19.79 6.94 -2.81
C LYS A 86 -20.34 8.35 -3.03
N HIS A 87 -20.22 8.87 -4.26
CA HIS A 87 -20.44 10.29 -4.51
C HIS A 87 -21.84 10.64 -5.01
N ARG A 88 -22.48 9.76 -5.81
CA ARG A 88 -23.83 10.04 -6.34
C ARG A 88 -24.94 9.54 -5.44
N HIS A 89 -24.68 8.48 -4.68
CA HIS A 89 -25.67 7.84 -3.81
C HIS A 89 -25.38 8.06 -2.32
N GLY A 90 -24.45 8.97 -1.99
CA GLY A 90 -24.21 9.45 -0.62
C GLY A 90 -23.67 8.38 0.33
N TYR A 91 -23.00 7.35 -0.19
CA TYR A 91 -22.46 6.26 0.64
C TYR A 91 -21.24 6.69 1.47
N ASP A 92 -20.60 7.82 1.17
CA ASP A 92 -19.52 8.37 2.01
C ASP A 92 -20.00 9.01 3.31
N PHE A 93 -21.28 9.31 3.43
CA PHE A 93 -21.86 9.96 4.60
C PHE A 93 -22.82 9.04 5.32
N SER A 94 -22.66 8.87 6.63
CA SER A 94 -23.63 8.13 7.43
C SER A 94 -24.70 9.06 8.00
N THR A 95 -25.97 8.69 7.81
CA THR A 95 -27.12 9.41 8.37
C THR A 95 -27.47 8.96 9.80
N SER A 96 -26.84 7.89 10.29
CA SER A 96 -27.13 7.30 11.59
C SER A 96 -25.87 7.17 12.44
N LEU A 97 -26.05 7.12 13.75
CA LEU A 97 -24.98 6.83 14.69
C LEU A 97 -24.96 5.32 14.97
N GLY A 98 -23.80 4.71 14.84
CA GLY A 98 -23.58 3.29 15.18
C GLY A 98 -23.54 2.34 13.98
N LEU A 99 -22.88 1.20 14.18
CA LEU A 99 -22.55 0.23 13.12
C LEU A 99 -23.79 -0.35 12.43
N VAL A 100 -24.83 -0.67 13.18
CA VAL A 100 -26.05 -1.30 12.63
C VAL A 100 -26.76 -0.38 11.63
N GLY A 101 -26.87 0.92 11.96
CA GLY A 101 -27.48 1.89 11.06
C GLY A 101 -26.64 2.14 9.82
N MET A 102 -25.31 2.17 9.95
CA MET A 102 -24.37 2.25 8.82
C MET A 102 -24.50 1.03 7.90
N GLU A 103 -24.61 -0.18 8.47
CA GLU A 103 -24.79 -1.42 7.71
C GLU A 103 -26.12 -1.43 6.94
N MET A 104 -27.23 -1.07 7.59
CA MET A 104 -28.54 -0.98 6.93
C MET A 104 -28.54 0.06 5.81
N GLN A 105 -28.02 1.27 6.07
CA GLN A 105 -27.90 2.31 5.05
C GLN A 105 -27.07 1.82 3.86
N GLY A 106 -25.95 1.15 4.15
CA GLY A 106 -25.07 0.63 3.11
C GLY A 106 -25.75 -0.45 2.26
N ALA A 107 -26.42 -1.40 2.90
CA ALA A 107 -27.15 -2.47 2.22
C ALA A 107 -28.27 -1.90 1.32
N MET A 108 -29.06 -0.95 1.82
CA MET A 108 -30.13 -0.32 1.05
C MET A 108 -29.60 0.49 -0.14
N ALA A 109 -28.51 1.23 0.02
CA ALA A 109 -27.88 1.98 -1.05
C ALA A 109 -27.38 1.05 -2.17
N ILE A 110 -26.65 -0.01 -1.82
CA ILE A 110 -26.14 -0.99 -2.77
C ILE A 110 -27.29 -1.69 -3.50
N PHE A 111 -28.31 -2.13 -2.78
CA PHE A 111 -29.48 -2.79 -3.36
C PHE A 111 -30.19 -1.87 -4.37
N SER A 112 -30.45 -0.62 -3.99
CA SER A 112 -31.14 0.35 -4.84
C SER A 112 -30.35 0.68 -6.12
N VAL A 113 -29.04 0.84 -6.02
CA VAL A 113 -28.16 1.09 -7.19
C VAL A 113 -28.15 -0.11 -8.14
N ASN A 114 -28.06 -1.33 -7.58
CA ASN A 114 -28.11 -2.55 -8.38
C ASN A 114 -29.46 -2.72 -9.08
N LEU A 115 -30.57 -2.45 -8.38
CA LEU A 115 -31.91 -2.49 -8.96
C LEU A 115 -32.07 -1.49 -10.10
N LYS A 116 -31.65 -0.23 -9.91
CA LYS A 116 -31.62 0.79 -10.98
C LYS A 116 -30.83 0.33 -12.20
N ARG A 117 -29.70 -0.36 -11.98
CA ARG A 117 -28.88 -0.90 -13.07
C ARG A 117 -29.58 -2.03 -13.83
N ILE A 118 -30.20 -2.97 -13.13
CA ILE A 118 -30.94 -4.08 -13.74
C ILE A 118 -32.08 -3.53 -14.60
N LEU A 119 -32.88 -2.61 -14.07
CA LEU A 119 -33.97 -1.98 -14.81
C LEU A 119 -33.48 -1.30 -16.09
N LYS A 120 -32.39 -0.53 -16.02
CA LYS A 120 -31.79 0.12 -17.19
C LYS A 120 -31.28 -0.87 -18.26
N LEU A 121 -30.87 -2.07 -17.86
CA LEU A 121 -30.42 -3.11 -18.78
C LEU A 121 -31.60 -3.90 -19.39
N MET A 122 -32.75 -3.92 -18.70
CA MET A 122 -33.95 -4.60 -19.17
C MET A 122 -34.76 -3.75 -20.17
N GLY A 123 -34.64 -2.43 -20.13
CA GLY A 123 -35.36 -1.49 -21.01
C GLY A 123 -35.96 -0.35 -20.22
#